data_AF-A0AAE0A9Y7-F1
#
_entry.id   AF-A0AAE0A9Y7-F1
#
_cell.length_a   1.000
_cell.length_b   1.000
_cell.length_c   1.000
_cell.angle_alpha   90.00
_cell.angle_beta   90.00
_cell.angle_gamma   90.00
#
_symmetry.space_group_name_H-M   'P 1'
#
loop_
_entity.id
_entity.type
_entity.pdbx_description
1 polymer ?
#
loop_
_entity_poly.entity_id
_entity_poly.type
_entity_poly.pdbx_seq_one_letter_code
_entity_poly.pdbx_strand_id
1 'polypeptide(L)'
;MEGVVSVFPSKSLQLQTTRSWDFMGFSETVKRNPTGESDVIIGVIDTGIWPELESFNDEGIGPLPKNWKGVCEGGANFTCNKKVIGARVYNKTESARDKIEGHGTHMASIAAGNVVKGVDFFGLARGNVRGAVPSARIAVYKICFQLPFYCPEDGLLAALDDAIADGIDILTISLTYATSTDLSRDGIAIGAYHAMKKGILTTQAVGNSGPNVTSVRSVAPWILSVAASTIDRKFTNKIILGDNTTFVNDAIETFEAEAPLVYGNISLPGCPESAGRDCDLFCLDEKLVKGKIVVCDDAGGFVEAYRAGATGSISPSYSRFSEIPLPNAAYASKNHEGDQVKAYMKSTK
;
A
#
# COMPACT_ATOMS: atom_id res chain seq x y z
N MET A 1 26.85 -16.98 -29.80
CA MET A 1 26.18 -15.96 -28.96
C MET A 1 25.32 -15.12 -29.89
N GLU A 2 24.04 -15.47 -30.00
CA GLU A 2 23.01 -14.59 -30.57
C GLU A 2 22.03 -14.26 -29.44
N GLY A 3 21.48 -13.05 -29.41
CA GLY A 3 20.50 -12.63 -28.39
C GLY A 3 20.94 -11.54 -27.40
N VAL A 4 22.16 -11.00 -27.50
CA VAL A 4 22.57 -9.83 -26.70
C VAL A 4 22.41 -8.55 -27.52
N VAL A 5 21.36 -7.77 -27.24
CA VAL A 5 21.01 -6.56 -27.99
C VAL A 5 21.90 -5.35 -27.63
N SER A 6 22.40 -5.28 -26.41
CA SER A 6 23.41 -4.30 -25.98
C SER A 6 24.07 -4.70 -24.65
N VAL A 7 25.24 -4.11 -24.36
CA VAL A 7 25.94 -4.21 -23.08
C VAL A 7 26.41 -2.81 -22.70
N PHE A 8 26.19 -2.40 -21.45
CA PHE A 8 26.58 -1.08 -20.95
C PHE A 8 27.39 -1.19 -19.65
N PRO A 9 28.38 -0.30 -19.42
CA PRO A 9 29.09 -0.24 -18.14
C PRO A 9 28.15 0.12 -16.98
N SER A 10 28.35 -0.53 -15.83
CA SER A 10 27.65 -0.18 -14.59
C SER A 10 27.95 1.26 -14.18
N LYS A 11 26.93 1.98 -13.69
CA LYS A 11 27.02 3.36 -13.22
C LYS A 11 26.20 3.53 -11.94
N SER A 12 26.75 4.26 -10.97
CA SER A 12 26.03 4.66 -9.77
C SER A 12 25.07 5.82 -10.06
N LEU A 13 23.86 5.74 -9.51
CA LEU A 13 22.81 6.77 -9.64
C LEU A 13 22.46 7.35 -8.25
N GLN A 14 21.89 8.56 -8.21
CA GLN A 14 21.37 9.20 -7.00
C GLN A 14 19.84 9.03 -6.90
N LEU A 15 19.28 9.12 -5.69
CA LEU A 15 17.96 8.54 -5.34
C LEU A 15 16.93 9.62 -4.97
N GLN A 16 15.87 9.81 -5.79
CA GLN A 16 15.04 11.02 -5.75
C GLN A 16 13.50 10.88 -5.72
N THR A 17 12.83 9.80 -6.18
CA THR A 17 11.48 9.51 -5.61
C THR A 17 11.01 8.06 -5.40
N THR A 18 11.63 7.30 -4.51
CA THR A 18 13.06 6.98 -4.65
C THR A 18 13.32 6.20 -5.95
N ARG A 19 12.26 5.79 -6.67
CA ARG A 19 12.32 5.41 -8.09
C ARG A 19 11.11 5.77 -8.98
N SER A 20 9.87 5.86 -8.48
CA SER A 20 8.67 5.79 -9.35
C SER A 20 8.52 6.96 -10.33
N TRP A 21 8.68 8.22 -9.87
CA TRP A 21 8.62 9.37 -10.79
C TRP A 21 9.79 9.39 -11.76
N ASP A 22 10.99 9.04 -11.31
CA ASP A 22 12.19 8.96 -12.16
C ASP A 22 12.05 7.89 -13.25
N PHE A 23 11.44 6.73 -12.92
CA PHE A 23 11.12 5.67 -13.88
C PHE A 23 10.14 6.14 -14.98
N MET A 24 9.20 7.03 -14.63
CA MET A 24 8.30 7.68 -15.60
C MET A 24 8.93 8.90 -16.31
N GLY A 25 10.23 9.16 -16.12
CA GLY A 25 10.93 10.30 -16.72
C GLY A 25 10.60 11.66 -16.08
N PHE A 26 9.99 11.65 -14.90
CA PHE A 26 9.50 12.85 -14.20
C PHE A 26 10.40 13.16 -12.99
N SER A 27 11.58 13.74 -13.24
CA SER A 27 12.57 14.07 -12.20
C SER A 27 12.08 15.12 -11.19
N GLU A 28 12.82 15.35 -10.11
CA GLU A 28 12.57 16.53 -9.24
C GLU A 28 12.78 17.88 -9.96
N THR A 29 13.62 17.91 -11.00
CA THR A 29 14.04 19.12 -11.73
C THR A 29 13.09 19.54 -12.86
N VAL A 30 11.92 18.91 -12.97
CA VAL A 30 10.89 19.28 -13.96
C VAL A 30 10.44 20.73 -13.75
N LYS A 31 10.20 21.45 -14.85
CA LYS A 31 9.71 22.83 -14.80
C LYS A 31 8.27 22.83 -14.28
N ARG A 32 8.04 23.52 -13.17
CA ARG A 32 6.74 23.67 -12.50
C ARG A 32 6.28 25.12 -12.48
N ASN A 33 5.00 25.31 -12.20
CA ASN A 33 4.44 26.60 -11.79
C ASN A 33 3.93 26.45 -10.34
N PRO A 34 4.79 26.61 -9.31
CA PRO A 34 4.40 26.34 -7.92
C PRO A 34 3.20 27.17 -7.47
N THR A 35 3.06 28.41 -7.96
CA THR A 35 1.89 29.26 -7.67
C THR A 35 0.61 28.62 -8.20
N GLY A 36 0.57 28.27 -9.49
CA GLY A 36 -0.60 27.63 -10.10
C GLY A 36 -0.86 26.23 -9.55
N GLU A 37 0.18 25.44 -9.27
CA GLU A 37 0.04 24.15 -8.57
C GLU A 37 -0.55 24.33 -7.17
N SER A 38 -0.21 25.41 -6.46
CA SER A 38 -0.73 25.69 -5.11
C SER A 38 -2.17 26.19 -5.06
N ASP A 39 -2.77 26.50 -6.21
CA ASP A 39 -4.21 26.74 -6.32
C ASP A 39 -5.01 25.46 -6.64
N VAL A 40 -4.34 24.35 -7.01
CA VAL A 40 -4.98 23.05 -7.29
C VAL A 40 -5.28 22.29 -6.00
N ILE A 41 -6.50 21.76 -5.90
CA ILE A 41 -7.02 21.03 -4.76
C ILE A 41 -7.37 19.59 -5.17
N ILE A 42 -6.66 18.62 -4.61
CA ILE A 42 -6.91 17.19 -4.81
C ILE A 42 -7.85 16.68 -3.71
N GLY A 43 -9.04 16.22 -4.10
CA GLY A 43 -9.94 15.48 -3.22
C GLY A 43 -9.54 14.01 -3.11
N VAL A 44 -9.43 13.50 -1.89
CA VAL A 44 -9.06 12.10 -1.59
C VAL A 44 -10.20 11.45 -0.80
N ILE A 45 -10.90 10.49 -1.41
CA ILE A 45 -11.94 9.68 -0.75
C ILE A 45 -11.35 8.31 -0.39
N ASP A 46 -11.09 8.08 0.89
CA ASP A 46 -10.29 6.93 1.36
C ASP A 46 -10.46 6.66 2.89
N THR A 47 -9.48 6.02 3.54
CA THR A 47 -9.40 5.75 5.00
C THR A 47 -9.07 6.98 5.86
N GLY A 48 -8.82 8.13 5.23
CA GLY A 48 -8.48 9.39 5.90
C GLY A 48 -7.06 9.85 5.59
N ILE A 49 -6.43 10.54 6.55
CA ILE A 49 -5.02 10.96 6.46
C ILE A 49 -4.36 11.03 7.84
N TRP A 50 -3.05 10.87 7.91
CA TRP A 50 -2.22 11.22 9.06
C TRP A 50 -1.56 12.60 8.85
N PRO A 51 -2.16 13.71 9.30
CA PRO A 51 -1.75 15.06 8.88
C PRO A 51 -0.37 15.51 9.40
N GLU A 52 0.19 14.84 10.42
CA GLU A 52 1.51 15.17 10.99
C GLU A 52 2.71 14.57 10.21
N LEU A 53 2.49 13.84 9.11
CA LEU A 53 3.63 13.41 8.28
C LEU A 53 4.31 14.62 7.63
N GLU A 54 5.63 14.58 7.50
CA GLU A 54 6.44 15.62 6.82
C GLU A 54 5.99 15.83 5.35
N SER A 55 5.44 14.78 4.71
CA SER A 55 4.80 14.88 3.39
C SER A 55 3.59 15.82 3.35
N PHE A 56 3.04 16.21 4.50
CA PHE A 56 1.90 17.12 4.66
C PHE A 56 2.23 18.38 5.49
N ASN A 57 3.51 18.66 5.73
CA ASN A 57 3.96 19.96 6.25
C ASN A 57 3.46 21.09 5.32
N ASP A 58 3.17 22.27 5.88
CA ASP A 58 2.69 23.43 5.13
C ASP A 58 3.68 24.61 5.07
N GLU A 59 4.92 24.38 5.49
CA GLU A 59 6.03 25.31 5.31
C GLU A 59 6.21 25.72 3.83
N GLY A 60 6.37 27.01 3.59
CA GLY A 60 6.50 27.59 2.25
C GLY A 60 5.21 27.63 1.44
N ILE A 61 4.10 27.06 1.94
CA ILE A 61 2.82 27.06 1.22
C ILE A 61 2.04 28.37 1.45
N GLY A 62 1.50 28.92 0.36
CA GLY A 62 0.72 30.15 0.35
C GLY A 62 -0.64 30.05 1.03
N PRO A 63 -1.41 31.16 1.09
CA PRO A 63 -2.77 31.19 1.63
C PRO A 63 -3.69 30.21 0.89
N LEU A 64 -4.85 29.90 1.47
CA LEU A 64 -5.83 29.00 0.84
C LEU A 64 -6.35 29.59 -0.49
N PRO A 65 -6.66 28.73 -1.49
CA PRO A 65 -7.27 29.19 -2.75
C PRO A 65 -8.63 29.85 -2.50
N LYS A 66 -8.93 30.95 -3.18
CA LYS A 66 -10.15 31.77 -2.91
C LYS A 66 -11.47 31.07 -3.26
N ASN A 67 -11.40 30.05 -4.11
CA ASN A 67 -12.49 29.19 -4.55
C ASN A 67 -12.78 28.04 -3.57
N TRP A 68 -11.88 27.75 -2.63
CA TRP A 68 -12.06 26.71 -1.63
C TRP A 68 -13.18 27.07 -0.66
N LYS A 69 -14.12 26.14 -0.47
CA LYS A 69 -15.29 26.30 0.42
C LYS A 69 -15.39 25.23 1.50
N GLY A 70 -14.59 24.16 1.38
CA GLY A 70 -14.60 23.09 2.36
C GLY A 70 -14.01 23.48 3.70
N VAL A 71 -14.23 22.61 4.67
CA VAL A 71 -14.03 22.87 6.09
C VAL A 71 -13.10 21.84 6.73
N CYS A 72 -12.63 22.16 7.94
CA CYS A 72 -11.91 21.20 8.77
C CYS A 72 -12.85 20.58 9.82
N GLU A 73 -13.65 19.61 9.38
CA GLU A 73 -14.51 18.76 10.20
C GLU A 73 -13.90 17.36 10.40
N GLY A 74 -12.57 17.31 10.61
CA GLY A 74 -11.82 16.06 10.77
C GLY A 74 -12.06 15.29 12.07
N GLY A 75 -13.05 15.71 12.89
CA GLY A 75 -13.39 15.08 14.16
C GLY A 75 -12.37 15.31 15.29
N ALA A 76 -12.41 14.44 16.30
CA ALA A 76 -11.63 14.62 17.53
C ALA A 76 -10.10 14.60 17.26
N ASN A 77 -9.39 15.56 17.85
CA ASN A 77 -7.94 15.73 17.73
C ASN A 77 -7.46 15.81 16.26
N PHE A 78 -8.20 16.43 15.34
CA PHE A 78 -7.76 16.66 13.96
C PHE A 78 -7.65 18.16 13.68
N THR A 79 -6.55 18.58 13.05
CA THR A 79 -6.32 19.98 12.65
C THR A 79 -5.81 20.04 11.22
N CYS A 80 -6.43 20.88 10.41
CA CYS A 80 -6.02 21.18 9.03
C CYS A 80 -4.95 22.27 9.02
N ASN A 81 -4.11 22.28 7.99
CA ASN A 81 -3.08 23.28 7.75
C ASN A 81 -3.19 23.81 6.31
N LYS A 82 -2.23 24.57 5.78
CA LYS A 82 -2.32 25.05 4.38
C LYS A 82 -2.03 23.96 3.34
N LYS A 83 -1.64 22.74 3.75
CA LYS A 83 -1.38 21.59 2.88
C LYS A 83 -2.60 20.68 2.79
N VAL A 84 -3.03 20.16 3.93
CA VAL A 84 -4.31 19.44 4.13
C VAL A 84 -5.32 20.49 4.55
N ILE A 85 -6.03 21.05 3.58
CA ILE A 85 -6.86 22.26 3.74
C ILE A 85 -8.32 21.95 4.13
N GLY A 86 -8.71 20.69 3.95
CA GLY A 86 -10.05 20.19 4.22
C GLY A 86 -10.00 18.77 4.78
N ALA A 87 -10.89 18.48 5.72
CA ALA A 87 -11.06 17.14 6.27
C ALA A 87 -12.52 16.95 6.67
N ARG A 88 -13.15 15.88 6.20
CA ARG A 88 -14.49 15.45 6.61
C ARG A 88 -14.47 13.96 6.94
N VAL A 89 -15.35 13.53 7.85
CA VAL A 89 -15.49 12.13 8.26
C VAL A 89 -16.97 11.74 8.28
N TYR A 90 -17.31 10.68 7.55
CA TYR A 90 -18.71 10.28 7.32
C TYR A 90 -19.21 9.24 8.33
N ASN A 91 -18.45 9.06 9.42
CA ASN A 91 -18.90 8.43 10.65
C ASN A 91 -18.60 9.39 11.82
N LYS A 92 -19.65 9.93 12.46
CA LYS A 92 -19.51 10.98 13.49
C LYS A 92 -18.91 10.49 14.82
N THR A 93 -18.74 9.19 15.02
CA THR A 93 -18.02 8.65 16.19
C THR A 93 -16.51 8.59 15.97
N GLU A 94 -16.02 8.93 14.78
CA GLU A 94 -14.62 8.84 14.40
C GLU A 94 -13.99 10.20 14.05
N SER A 95 -12.70 10.15 13.70
CA SER A 95 -11.92 11.25 13.14
C SER A 95 -11.49 10.88 11.72
N ALA A 96 -11.23 11.89 10.88
CA ALA A 96 -10.56 11.76 9.59
C ALA A 96 -9.09 11.28 9.71
N ARG A 97 -8.57 11.06 10.93
CA ARG A 97 -7.30 10.38 11.16
C ARG A 97 -7.30 8.96 10.60
N ASP A 98 -6.31 8.69 9.78
CA ASP A 98 -5.96 7.37 9.26
C ASP A 98 -4.92 6.73 10.18
N LYS A 99 -5.41 6.18 11.31
CA LYS A 99 -4.58 5.73 12.44
C LYS A 99 -4.11 4.28 12.34
N ILE A 100 -4.91 3.42 11.69
CA ILE A 100 -4.74 1.95 11.74
C ILE A 100 -4.43 1.36 10.37
N GLU A 101 -4.94 1.98 9.30
CA GLU A 101 -4.85 1.44 7.95
C GLU A 101 -3.61 2.02 7.23
N GLY A 102 -3.61 3.32 6.92
CA GLY A 102 -2.51 4.00 6.25
C GLY A 102 -2.68 4.20 4.74
N HIS A 103 -3.65 3.55 4.10
CA HIS A 103 -3.89 3.61 2.65
C HIS A 103 -4.24 5.01 2.17
N GLY A 104 -5.17 5.72 2.82
CA GLY A 104 -5.52 7.10 2.48
C GLY A 104 -4.33 8.07 2.64
N THR A 105 -3.54 7.88 3.70
CA THR A 105 -2.26 8.59 3.92
C THR A 105 -1.27 8.33 2.80
N HIS A 106 -1.07 7.07 2.43
CA HIS A 106 -0.16 6.64 1.38
C HIS A 106 -0.59 7.23 0.01
N MET A 107 -1.88 7.10 -0.35
CA MET A 107 -2.47 7.64 -1.56
C MET A 107 -2.35 9.18 -1.64
N ALA A 108 -2.67 9.89 -0.57
CA ALA A 108 -2.53 11.35 -0.51
C ALA A 108 -1.06 11.79 -0.70
N SER A 109 -0.11 11.04 -0.14
CA SER A 109 1.33 11.31 -0.31
C SER A 109 1.82 11.07 -1.74
N ILE A 110 1.28 10.07 -2.45
CA ILE A 110 1.57 9.81 -3.87
C ILE A 110 0.98 10.91 -4.76
N ALA A 111 -0.24 11.39 -4.47
CA ALA A 111 -0.86 12.45 -5.27
C ALA A 111 -0.14 13.80 -5.10
N ALA A 112 0.03 14.26 -3.86
CA ALA A 112 0.51 15.60 -3.57
C ALA A 112 1.46 15.70 -2.36
N GLY A 113 2.11 14.63 -1.89
CA GLY A 113 3.10 14.73 -0.82
C GLY A 113 4.22 15.75 -1.13
N ASN A 114 4.63 16.52 -0.12
CA ASN A 114 5.81 17.38 -0.19
C ASN A 114 7.09 16.56 -0.43
N VAL A 115 8.17 17.24 -0.84
CA VAL A 115 9.49 16.63 -0.96
C VAL A 115 10.10 16.42 0.42
N VAL A 116 10.06 15.18 0.92
CA VAL A 116 10.73 14.76 2.16
C VAL A 116 12.05 14.10 1.80
N LYS A 117 13.16 14.53 2.42
CA LYS A 117 14.51 14.10 2.02
C LYS A 117 15.02 12.92 2.83
N GLY A 118 15.72 12.00 2.15
CA GLY A 118 16.52 10.95 2.79
C GLY A 118 15.75 9.96 3.66
N VAL A 119 14.46 9.72 3.37
CA VAL A 119 13.64 8.70 4.02
C VAL A 119 13.98 7.30 3.49
N ASP A 120 13.59 6.29 4.25
CA ASP A 120 13.64 4.88 3.88
C ASP A 120 12.56 4.10 4.65
N PHE A 121 12.31 2.85 4.23
CA PHE A 121 11.51 1.89 4.99
C PHE A 121 12.47 0.86 5.59
N PHE A 122 12.95 1.14 6.82
CA PHE A 122 13.97 0.34 7.50
C PHE A 122 15.21 0.08 6.63
N GLY A 123 15.77 1.14 6.03
CA GLY A 123 16.90 1.08 5.10
C GLY A 123 16.53 0.70 3.66
N LEU A 124 15.38 0.07 3.41
CA LEU A 124 14.91 -0.20 2.06
C LEU A 124 14.46 1.08 1.36
N ALA A 125 14.58 1.08 0.03
CA ALA A 125 14.01 2.12 -0.82
C ALA A 125 14.49 3.55 -0.50
N ARG A 126 15.71 3.72 0.04
CA ARG A 126 16.20 5.01 0.55
C ARG A 126 16.30 6.13 -0.50
N GLY A 127 16.05 7.37 -0.07
CA GLY A 127 16.18 8.59 -0.89
C GLY A 127 15.10 9.63 -0.55
N ASN A 128 14.82 10.57 -1.45
CA ASN A 128 13.70 11.50 -1.23
C ASN A 128 12.34 10.86 -1.59
N VAL A 129 11.24 11.34 -1.01
CA VAL A 129 9.85 11.03 -1.44
C VAL A 129 9.09 12.31 -1.74
N ARG A 130 8.11 12.24 -2.65
CA ARG A 130 7.22 13.33 -3.06
C ARG A 130 6.01 12.79 -3.83
N GLY A 131 4.95 13.59 -3.91
CA GLY A 131 3.82 13.34 -4.79
C GLY A 131 4.04 13.81 -6.22
N ALA A 132 3.03 13.58 -7.07
CA ALA A 132 2.97 14.07 -8.44
C ALA A 132 3.03 15.61 -8.50
N VAL A 133 2.28 16.28 -7.62
CA VAL A 133 2.17 17.74 -7.54
C VAL A 133 2.44 18.22 -6.11
N PRO A 134 3.73 18.37 -5.70
CA PRO A 134 4.09 18.67 -4.31
C PRO A 134 3.55 20.00 -3.79
N SER A 135 3.23 20.97 -4.65
CA SER A 135 2.64 22.25 -4.23
C SER A 135 1.11 22.22 -4.09
N ALA A 136 0.42 21.19 -4.61
CA ALA A 136 -1.04 21.10 -4.55
C ALA A 136 -1.57 20.89 -3.14
N ARG A 137 -2.83 21.28 -2.94
CA ARG A 137 -3.59 21.12 -1.70
C ARG A 137 -4.28 19.76 -1.67
N ILE A 138 -4.56 19.28 -0.46
CA ILE A 138 -5.24 18.02 -0.21
C ILE A 138 -6.52 18.32 0.58
N ALA A 139 -7.64 17.78 0.13
CA ALA A 139 -8.91 17.75 0.85
C ALA A 139 -9.31 16.28 1.07
N VAL A 140 -9.55 15.89 2.32
CA VAL A 140 -9.69 14.48 2.71
C VAL A 140 -11.11 14.18 3.14
N TYR A 141 -11.67 13.11 2.61
CA TYR A 141 -13.04 12.69 2.83
C TYR A 141 -13.01 11.22 3.30
N LYS A 142 -12.96 11.01 4.61
CA LYS A 142 -12.84 9.66 5.18
C LYS A 142 -14.19 8.95 5.14
N ILE A 143 -14.29 7.96 4.25
CA ILE A 143 -15.47 7.09 4.13
C ILE A 143 -15.15 5.61 4.40
N CYS A 144 -13.89 5.22 4.58
CA CYS A 144 -13.53 3.88 5.04
C CYS A 144 -13.11 3.88 6.52
N PHE A 145 -13.56 2.85 7.24
CA PHE A 145 -13.44 2.69 8.69
C PHE A 145 -12.93 1.29 9.03
N GLN A 146 -12.38 1.13 10.23
CA GLN A 146 -11.65 -0.07 10.64
C GLN A 146 -12.22 -0.65 11.95
N LEU A 147 -12.23 -1.99 12.05
CA LEU A 147 -12.89 -2.82 13.09
C LEU A 147 -14.44 -2.81 13.06
N PRO A 148 -15.10 -3.54 12.12
CA PRO A 148 -14.51 -4.26 10.97
C PRO A 148 -14.04 -3.28 9.88
N PHE A 149 -13.37 -3.77 8.83
CA PHE A 149 -13.12 -2.92 7.66
C PHE A 149 -14.43 -2.75 6.88
N TYR A 150 -14.90 -1.51 6.71
CA TYR A 150 -16.08 -1.20 5.90
C TYR A 150 -16.04 0.23 5.35
N CYS A 151 -16.68 0.44 4.21
CA CYS A 151 -16.77 1.73 3.53
C CYS A 151 -18.25 2.03 3.17
N PRO A 152 -19.02 2.74 4.01
CA PRO A 152 -20.44 3.06 3.76
C PRO A 152 -20.68 3.79 2.42
N GLU A 153 -21.65 3.28 1.66
CA GLU A 153 -22.05 3.84 0.36
C GLU A 153 -22.79 5.18 0.49
N ASP A 154 -23.58 5.37 1.56
CA ASP A 154 -24.18 6.64 1.92
C ASP A 154 -23.12 7.68 2.31
N GLY A 155 -22.09 7.26 3.04
CA GLY A 155 -20.92 8.07 3.33
C GLY A 155 -20.13 8.46 2.08
N LEU A 156 -19.95 7.52 1.15
CA LEU A 156 -19.34 7.76 -0.17
C LEU A 156 -20.12 8.80 -0.99
N LEU A 157 -21.44 8.67 -1.09
CA LEU A 157 -22.29 9.60 -1.85
C LEU A 157 -22.29 11.00 -1.23
N ALA A 158 -22.35 11.09 0.11
CA ALA A 158 -22.20 12.36 0.83
C ALA A 158 -20.81 12.99 0.58
N ALA A 159 -19.74 12.19 0.62
CA ALA A 159 -18.39 12.63 0.31
C ALA A 159 -18.22 13.16 -1.11
N LEU A 160 -18.90 12.55 -2.09
CA LEU A 160 -18.89 12.99 -3.47
C LEU A 160 -19.60 14.35 -3.63
N ASP A 161 -20.75 14.54 -2.99
CA ASP A 161 -21.49 15.81 -3.04
C ASP A 161 -20.72 16.95 -2.33
N ASP A 162 -20.25 16.71 -1.10
CA ASP A 162 -19.43 17.67 -0.34
C ASP A 162 -18.15 18.01 -1.10
N ALA A 163 -17.43 17.03 -1.66
CA ALA A 163 -16.18 17.31 -2.38
C ALA A 163 -16.39 18.18 -3.64
N ILE A 164 -17.48 17.97 -4.37
CA ILE A 164 -17.87 18.79 -5.52
C ILE A 164 -18.29 20.20 -5.07
N ALA A 165 -19.01 20.31 -3.94
CA ALA A 165 -19.48 21.59 -3.40
C ALA A 165 -18.34 22.44 -2.79
N ASP A 166 -17.41 21.79 -2.11
CA ASP A 166 -16.21 22.34 -1.46
C ASP A 166 -15.23 22.93 -2.48
N GLY A 167 -15.31 22.49 -3.74
CA GLY A 167 -14.62 23.08 -4.89
C GLY A 167 -13.23 22.49 -5.17
N ILE A 168 -13.09 21.17 -5.07
CA ILE A 168 -11.89 20.46 -5.55
C ILE A 168 -11.74 20.57 -7.09
N ASP A 169 -10.52 20.42 -7.60
CA ASP A 169 -10.24 20.43 -9.05
C ASP A 169 -10.15 19.01 -9.64
N ILE A 170 -9.67 18.06 -8.84
CA ILE A 170 -9.51 16.65 -9.23
C ILE A 170 -9.82 15.73 -8.05
N LEU A 171 -10.46 14.61 -8.33
CA LEU A 171 -10.85 13.61 -7.34
C LEU A 171 -10.07 12.31 -7.56
N THR A 172 -9.55 11.72 -6.49
CA THR A 172 -8.95 10.38 -6.49
C THR A 172 -9.66 9.44 -5.52
N ILE A 173 -9.98 8.23 -6.00
CA ILE A 173 -10.72 7.20 -5.28
C ILE A 173 -10.04 5.85 -5.50
N SER A 174 -9.38 5.32 -4.48
CA SER A 174 -8.69 4.02 -4.57
C SER A 174 -9.56 2.87 -4.04
N LEU A 175 -10.86 2.93 -4.37
CA LEU A 175 -11.91 2.03 -3.88
C LEU A 175 -12.70 1.43 -5.04
N THR A 176 -13.18 0.20 -4.85
CA THR A 176 -14.02 -0.52 -5.83
C THR A 176 -15.02 -1.41 -5.11
N TYR A 177 -16.16 -1.70 -5.74
CA TYR A 177 -17.09 -2.73 -5.24
C TYR A 177 -16.47 -4.13 -5.35
N ALA A 178 -16.76 -4.99 -4.37
CA ALA A 178 -16.27 -6.37 -4.35
C ALA A 178 -16.76 -7.20 -5.57
N THR A 179 -17.94 -6.85 -6.10
CA THR A 179 -18.56 -7.43 -7.30
C THR A 179 -18.85 -6.34 -8.33
N SER A 180 -18.97 -6.72 -9.61
CA SER A 180 -19.37 -5.76 -10.65
C SER A 180 -20.81 -5.28 -10.42
N THR A 181 -21.00 -3.96 -10.45
CA THR A 181 -22.28 -3.29 -10.22
C THR A 181 -22.72 -2.58 -11.51
N ASP A 182 -24.03 -2.47 -11.73
CA ASP A 182 -24.56 -1.67 -12.84
C ASP A 182 -24.32 -0.18 -12.59
N LEU A 183 -24.00 0.61 -13.62
CA LEU A 183 -23.68 2.04 -13.49
C LEU A 183 -24.81 2.86 -12.84
N SER A 184 -26.07 2.43 -12.93
CA SER A 184 -27.21 3.08 -12.26
C SER A 184 -27.30 2.79 -10.76
N ARG A 185 -26.44 1.90 -10.25
CA ARG A 185 -26.37 1.43 -8.85
C ARG A 185 -24.96 1.51 -8.26
N ASP A 186 -24.00 2.05 -9.00
CA ASP A 186 -22.63 2.25 -8.56
C ASP A 186 -22.48 3.71 -8.10
N GLY A 187 -22.37 3.92 -6.79
CA GLY A 187 -22.26 5.24 -6.18
C GLY A 187 -21.00 6.00 -6.61
N ILE A 188 -19.91 5.29 -6.92
CA ILE A 188 -18.68 5.91 -7.46
C ILE A 188 -18.96 6.44 -8.87
N ALA A 189 -19.57 5.62 -9.74
CA ALA A 189 -19.94 6.01 -11.09
C ALA A 189 -20.92 7.19 -11.09
N ILE A 190 -21.93 7.17 -10.21
CA ILE A 190 -22.92 8.24 -10.06
C ILE A 190 -22.24 9.55 -9.62
N GLY A 191 -21.51 9.56 -8.51
CA GLY A 191 -20.86 10.80 -8.05
C GLY A 191 -19.78 11.31 -9.01
N ALA A 192 -19.01 10.43 -9.64
CA ALA A 192 -18.05 10.80 -10.67
C ALA A 192 -18.71 11.42 -11.92
N TYR A 193 -19.93 11.01 -12.26
CA TYR A 193 -20.71 11.65 -13.33
C TYR A 193 -21.13 13.08 -12.95
N HIS A 194 -21.50 13.30 -11.69
CA HIS A 194 -21.78 14.64 -11.16
C HIS A 194 -20.52 15.51 -11.08
N ALA A 195 -19.37 14.94 -10.71
CA ALA A 195 -18.06 15.60 -10.72
C ALA A 195 -17.66 16.01 -12.15
N MET A 196 -17.76 15.09 -13.12
CA MET A 196 -17.47 15.34 -14.53
C MET A 196 -18.36 16.46 -15.10
N LYS A 197 -19.64 16.52 -14.72
CA LYS A 197 -20.56 17.62 -15.09
C LYS A 197 -20.15 18.99 -14.53
N LYS A 198 -19.25 19.05 -13.56
CA LYS A 198 -18.65 20.26 -12.99
C LYS A 198 -17.22 20.51 -13.48
N GLY A 199 -16.69 19.67 -14.37
CA GLY A 199 -15.32 19.73 -14.87
C GLY A 199 -14.27 19.05 -13.98
N ILE A 200 -14.70 18.34 -12.93
CA ILE A 200 -13.82 17.64 -11.99
C ILE A 200 -13.57 16.22 -12.51
N LEU A 201 -12.32 15.93 -12.89
CA LEU A 201 -11.92 14.58 -13.30
C LEU A 201 -11.85 13.67 -12.07
N THR A 202 -12.35 12.43 -12.21
CA THR A 202 -12.18 11.37 -11.21
C THR A 202 -11.18 10.33 -11.70
N THR A 203 -10.18 10.01 -10.88
CA THR A 203 -9.24 8.90 -11.10
C THR A 203 -9.59 7.74 -10.17
N GLN A 204 -9.77 6.54 -10.70
CA GLN A 204 -10.15 5.37 -9.91
C GLN A 204 -9.27 4.15 -10.23
N ALA A 205 -8.88 3.40 -9.20
CA ALA A 205 -8.20 2.11 -9.39
C ALA A 205 -9.15 1.06 -10.01
N VAL A 206 -8.66 0.23 -10.94
CA VAL A 206 -9.49 -0.83 -11.59
C VAL A 206 -9.85 -2.00 -10.67
N GLY A 207 -9.21 -2.10 -9.49
CA GLY A 207 -9.38 -3.19 -8.52
C GLY A 207 -8.35 -4.32 -8.68
N ASN A 208 -8.16 -5.10 -7.62
CA ASN A 208 -7.07 -6.08 -7.50
C ASN A 208 -7.48 -7.54 -7.84
N SER A 209 -8.69 -7.76 -8.36
CA SER A 209 -9.26 -9.09 -8.65
C SER A 209 -8.76 -9.75 -9.95
N GLY A 210 -7.65 -9.29 -10.52
CA GLY A 210 -7.02 -9.91 -11.70
C GLY A 210 -6.38 -11.27 -11.39
N PRO A 211 -5.84 -11.98 -12.40
CA PRO A 211 -5.67 -11.57 -13.81
C PRO A 211 -6.80 -12.04 -14.75
N ASN A 212 -7.88 -12.60 -14.20
CA ASN A 212 -8.98 -13.16 -14.99
C ASN A 212 -9.66 -12.09 -15.87
N VAL A 213 -10.16 -12.50 -17.04
CA VAL A 213 -11.00 -11.61 -17.87
C VAL A 213 -12.23 -11.14 -17.10
N THR A 214 -12.74 -9.95 -17.42
CA THR A 214 -13.90 -9.31 -16.77
C THR A 214 -13.74 -9.03 -15.26
N SER A 215 -12.51 -8.95 -14.75
CA SER A 215 -12.21 -8.61 -13.34
C SER A 215 -12.17 -7.11 -13.03
N VAL A 216 -12.12 -6.23 -14.05
CA VAL A 216 -12.09 -4.77 -13.89
C VAL A 216 -13.39 -4.27 -13.25
N ARG A 217 -13.28 -3.43 -12.23
CA ARG A 217 -14.42 -2.83 -11.50
C ARG A 217 -14.70 -1.39 -11.92
N SER A 218 -13.65 -0.58 -12.15
CA SER A 218 -13.80 0.77 -12.70
C SER A 218 -14.11 0.71 -14.20
N VAL A 219 -15.38 0.84 -14.57
CA VAL A 219 -15.88 0.68 -15.96
C VAL A 219 -16.68 1.89 -16.48
N ALA A 220 -16.89 2.92 -15.67
CA ALA A 220 -17.65 4.11 -16.06
C ALA A 220 -16.87 4.95 -17.11
N PRO A 221 -17.44 5.27 -18.29
CA PRO A 221 -16.72 5.96 -19.38
C PRO A 221 -16.20 7.37 -19.04
N TRP A 222 -16.68 7.98 -17.96
CA TRP A 222 -16.28 9.31 -17.47
C TRP A 222 -15.23 9.26 -16.35
N ILE A 223 -14.72 8.08 -16.00
CA ILE A 223 -13.68 7.89 -14.97
C ILE A 223 -12.35 7.52 -15.64
N LEU A 224 -11.26 8.19 -15.24
CA LEU A 224 -9.92 7.74 -15.59
C LEU A 224 -9.59 6.49 -14.78
N SER A 225 -9.79 5.34 -15.40
CA SER A 225 -9.61 4.02 -14.80
C SER A 225 -8.14 3.59 -14.88
N VAL A 226 -7.49 3.38 -13.73
CA VAL A 226 -6.04 3.19 -13.61
C VAL A 226 -5.71 1.75 -13.21
N ALA A 227 -4.88 1.09 -14.03
CA ALA A 227 -4.31 -0.22 -13.74
C ALA A 227 -2.92 -0.12 -13.10
N ALA A 228 -2.52 -1.16 -12.36
CA ALA A 228 -1.20 -1.24 -11.75
C ALA A 228 -0.18 -1.96 -12.67
N SER A 229 1.06 -1.47 -12.69
CA SER A 229 2.19 -2.09 -13.38
C SER A 229 3.46 -2.01 -12.55
N THR A 230 4.41 -2.92 -12.79
CA THR A 230 5.73 -2.89 -12.12
C THR A 230 6.62 -1.76 -12.64
N ILE A 231 7.50 -1.25 -11.77
CA ILE A 231 8.63 -0.40 -12.15
C ILE A 231 9.91 -1.25 -12.32
N ASP A 232 11.03 -0.61 -12.67
CA ASP A 232 12.33 -1.27 -12.83
C ASP A 232 13.04 -1.65 -11.51
N ARG A 233 12.69 -1.00 -10.40
CA ARG A 233 13.14 -1.42 -9.06
C ARG A 233 12.37 -2.66 -8.61
N LYS A 234 13.13 -3.64 -8.12
CA LYS A 234 12.63 -4.86 -7.49
C LYS A 234 13.23 -5.01 -6.10
N PHE A 235 12.42 -5.37 -5.10
CA PHE A 235 12.93 -5.84 -3.81
C PHE A 235 13.14 -7.36 -3.88
N THR A 236 14.23 -7.83 -3.30
CA THR A 236 14.60 -9.24 -3.26
C THR A 236 15.23 -9.55 -1.92
N ASN A 237 14.87 -10.70 -1.36
CA ASN A 237 15.46 -11.23 -0.15
C ASN A 237 16.34 -12.46 -0.51
N LYS A 238 17.25 -12.84 0.40
CA LYS A 238 18.12 -14.02 0.25
C LYS A 238 17.93 -14.96 1.43
N ILE A 239 17.63 -16.22 1.14
CA ILE A 239 17.64 -17.30 2.11
C ILE A 239 18.96 -18.06 1.93
N ILE A 240 19.75 -18.24 2.98
CA ILE A 240 20.97 -19.04 2.96
C ILE A 240 20.78 -20.18 3.97
N LEU A 241 20.84 -21.43 3.48
CA LEU A 241 20.77 -22.62 4.31
C LEU A 241 22.16 -23.01 4.84
N GLY A 242 22.21 -23.85 5.89
CA GLY A 242 23.47 -24.26 6.52
C GLY A 242 24.38 -25.15 5.65
N ASP A 243 23.92 -25.60 4.48
CA ASP A 243 24.75 -26.25 3.45
C ASP A 243 25.27 -25.26 2.37
N ASN A 244 25.09 -23.95 2.59
CA ASN A 244 25.31 -22.84 1.67
C ASN A 244 24.35 -22.79 0.44
N THR A 245 23.32 -23.64 0.37
CA THR A 245 22.28 -23.48 -0.65
C THR A 245 21.59 -22.13 -0.47
N THR A 246 21.58 -21.32 -1.54
CA THR A 246 21.08 -19.94 -1.51
C THR A 246 19.88 -19.78 -2.45
N PHE A 247 18.79 -19.21 -1.94
CA PHE A 247 17.62 -18.83 -2.73
C PHE A 247 17.47 -17.31 -2.76
N VAL A 248 16.93 -16.78 -3.87
CA VAL A 248 16.63 -15.35 -4.03
C VAL A 248 15.17 -15.19 -4.40
N ASN A 249 14.39 -14.59 -3.52
CA ASN A 249 12.95 -14.47 -3.64
C ASN A 249 12.47 -13.02 -3.67
N ASP A 250 11.24 -12.80 -4.12
CA ASP A 250 10.67 -11.48 -4.38
C ASP A 250 9.85 -11.02 -3.16
N ALA A 251 10.54 -10.46 -2.17
CA ALA A 251 9.97 -10.06 -0.88
C ALA A 251 10.50 -8.70 -0.40
N ILE A 252 9.70 -8.03 0.42
CA ILE A 252 10.12 -6.87 1.22
C ILE A 252 10.47 -7.41 2.61
N GLU A 253 11.76 -7.62 2.86
CA GLU A 253 12.29 -7.98 4.19
C GLU A 253 13.25 -6.87 4.65
N THR A 254 13.13 -6.51 5.92
CA THR A 254 13.82 -5.38 6.55
C THR A 254 14.75 -5.80 7.69
N PHE A 255 14.74 -7.08 8.09
CA PHE A 255 15.52 -7.61 9.20
C PHE A 255 16.33 -8.84 8.77
N GLU A 256 17.55 -8.95 9.30
CA GLU A 256 18.40 -10.13 9.14
C GLU A 256 18.24 -11.06 10.35
N ALA A 257 18.06 -12.35 10.11
CA ALA A 257 17.90 -13.37 11.14
C ALA A 257 18.75 -14.62 10.82
N GLU A 258 19.55 -15.06 11.79
CA GLU A 258 20.21 -16.36 11.78
C GLU A 258 19.62 -17.19 12.92
N ALA A 259 18.85 -18.24 12.59
CA ALA A 259 18.19 -19.09 13.57
C ALA A 259 17.91 -20.50 13.02
N PRO A 260 17.77 -21.53 13.88
CA PRO A 260 17.47 -22.89 13.44
C PRO A 260 16.13 -22.99 12.72
N LEU A 261 16.03 -23.85 11.71
CA LEU A 261 14.78 -24.16 11.03
C LEU A 261 13.94 -25.18 11.81
N VAL A 262 12.62 -25.00 11.81
CA VAL A 262 11.63 -25.98 12.32
C VAL A 262 10.46 -26.05 11.35
N TYR A 263 9.89 -27.24 11.15
CA TYR A 263 8.74 -27.45 10.26
C TYR A 263 7.46 -27.53 11.10
N GLY A 264 6.34 -27.00 10.60
CA GLY A 264 5.08 -26.88 11.34
C GLY A 264 4.45 -28.17 11.89
N ASN A 265 5.03 -29.35 11.66
CA ASN A 265 4.60 -30.63 12.25
C ASN A 265 4.96 -30.76 13.76
N ILE A 266 4.53 -29.76 14.53
CA ILE A 266 4.71 -29.55 15.97
C ILE A 266 3.39 -29.01 16.54
N SER A 267 2.30 -29.66 16.13
CA SER A 267 0.91 -29.29 16.46
C SER A 267 0.64 -29.37 17.96
N LEU A 268 -0.09 -28.39 18.48
CA LEU A 268 -0.64 -28.47 19.84
C LEU A 268 -1.69 -29.60 19.97
N PRO A 269 -1.85 -30.22 21.15
CA PRO A 269 -2.87 -31.24 21.37
C PRO A 269 -4.28 -30.72 21.05
N GLY A 270 -4.96 -31.39 20.12
CA GLY A 270 -6.29 -31.00 19.62
C GLY A 270 -6.28 -30.38 18.22
N CYS A 271 -5.13 -29.95 17.72
CA CYS A 271 -4.97 -29.57 16.32
C CYS A 271 -4.66 -30.80 15.44
N PRO A 272 -5.26 -30.92 14.23
CA PRO A 272 -4.81 -31.87 13.23
C PRO A 272 -3.35 -31.65 12.82
N GLU A 273 -2.69 -32.69 12.30
CA GLU A 273 -1.32 -32.58 11.77
C GLU A 273 -1.24 -31.55 10.64
N SER A 274 -2.27 -31.47 9.77
CA SER A 274 -2.35 -30.45 8.72
C SER A 274 -2.32 -29.03 9.28
N ALA A 275 -3.14 -28.75 10.30
CA ALA A 275 -3.23 -27.42 10.92
C ALA A 275 -1.89 -26.94 11.51
N GLY A 276 -1.06 -27.86 12.01
CA GLY A 276 0.32 -27.53 12.40
C GLY A 276 1.19 -27.19 11.19
N ARG A 277 1.20 -28.03 10.15
CA ARG A 277 1.99 -27.81 8.93
C ARG A 277 1.61 -26.51 8.22
N ASP A 278 0.32 -26.21 8.15
CA ASP A 278 -0.23 -24.99 7.56
C ASP A 278 0.04 -23.76 8.45
N CYS A 279 0.43 -23.98 9.72
CA CYS A 279 0.61 -22.96 10.76
C CYS A 279 -0.70 -22.18 11.03
N ASP A 280 -1.81 -22.92 11.18
CA ASP A 280 -3.11 -22.38 11.56
C ASP A 280 -3.04 -21.65 12.90
N LEU A 281 -3.86 -20.60 13.05
CA LEU A 281 -3.94 -19.81 14.28
C LEU A 281 -4.18 -20.69 15.51
N PHE A 282 -3.33 -20.51 16.52
CA PHE A 282 -3.26 -21.26 17.77
C PHE A 282 -2.94 -22.76 17.64
N CYS A 283 -2.35 -23.22 16.53
CA CYS A 283 -1.94 -24.62 16.36
C CYS A 283 -0.43 -24.90 16.47
N LEU A 284 0.45 -23.89 16.59
CA LEU A 284 1.89 -24.11 16.82
C LEU A 284 2.26 -24.16 18.31
N ASP A 285 3.08 -25.13 18.72
CA ASP A 285 3.66 -25.13 20.07
C ASP A 285 4.74 -24.04 20.19
N GLU A 286 4.40 -22.98 20.92
CA GLU A 286 5.26 -21.83 21.25
C GLU A 286 6.64 -22.25 21.78
N LYS A 287 6.74 -23.33 22.56
CA LYS A 287 8.02 -23.81 23.11
C LYS A 287 8.94 -24.40 22.04
N LEU A 288 8.35 -24.90 20.95
CA LEU A 288 9.07 -25.55 19.86
C LEU A 288 9.42 -24.57 18.74
N VAL A 289 8.67 -23.49 18.54
CA VAL A 289 8.96 -22.44 17.54
C VAL A 289 9.76 -21.25 18.06
N LYS A 290 9.69 -20.94 19.37
CA LYS A 290 10.29 -19.72 19.90
C LYS A 290 11.80 -19.66 19.61
N GLY A 291 12.23 -18.55 19.00
CA GLY A 291 13.63 -18.35 18.63
C GLY A 291 14.07 -19.03 17.32
N LYS A 292 13.15 -19.60 16.53
CA LYS A 292 13.44 -20.35 15.29
C LYS A 292 12.77 -19.75 14.05
N ILE A 293 13.16 -20.22 12.88
CA ILE A 293 12.48 -19.94 11.60
C ILE A 293 11.52 -21.10 11.31
N VAL A 294 10.22 -20.82 11.20
CA VAL A 294 9.16 -21.83 11.00
C VAL A 294 8.84 -21.99 9.52
N VAL A 295 8.91 -23.21 8.99
CA VAL A 295 8.48 -23.54 7.63
C VAL A 295 7.03 -24.00 7.65
N CYS A 296 6.17 -23.27 6.95
CA CYS A 296 4.72 -23.49 6.86
C CYS A 296 4.31 -23.93 5.45
N ASP A 297 3.21 -24.67 5.35
CA ASP A 297 2.61 -25.15 4.10
C ASP A 297 1.55 -24.17 3.53
N ASP A 298 1.02 -23.24 4.33
CA ASP A 298 0.12 -22.16 3.89
C ASP A 298 0.81 -20.78 3.86
N ALA A 299 0.31 -19.92 2.96
CA ALA A 299 0.83 -18.56 2.75
C ALA A 299 0.51 -17.58 3.90
N GLY A 300 -0.52 -17.83 4.71
CA GLY A 300 -0.90 -17.05 5.89
C GLY A 300 -0.21 -17.47 7.20
N GLY A 301 0.45 -18.63 7.21
CA GLY A 301 1.06 -19.24 8.40
C GLY A 301 2.08 -18.38 9.16
N PHE A 302 2.61 -17.32 8.53
CA PHE A 302 3.51 -16.36 9.15
C PHE A 302 2.88 -15.60 10.33
N VAL A 303 1.55 -15.39 10.33
CA VAL A 303 0.84 -14.69 11.40
C VAL A 303 0.92 -15.50 12.70
N GLU A 304 0.66 -16.80 12.64
CA GLU A 304 0.78 -17.70 13.78
C GLU A 304 2.23 -17.88 14.21
N ALA A 305 3.16 -18.04 13.26
CA ALA A 305 4.59 -18.16 13.58
C ALA A 305 5.08 -16.94 14.39
N TYR A 306 4.71 -15.72 13.96
CA TYR A 306 5.01 -14.50 14.70
C TYR A 306 4.32 -14.47 16.08
N ARG A 307 3.02 -14.78 16.15
CA ARG A 307 2.25 -14.86 17.42
C ARG A 307 2.89 -15.81 18.43
N ALA A 308 3.35 -16.97 17.96
CA ALA A 308 3.96 -18.02 18.76
C ALA A 308 5.44 -17.75 19.12
N GLY A 309 6.01 -16.62 18.68
CA GLY A 309 7.34 -16.14 19.07
C GLY A 309 8.50 -16.65 18.21
N ALA A 310 8.23 -17.08 16.98
CA ALA A 310 9.27 -17.40 16.00
C ALA A 310 10.15 -16.17 15.68
N THR A 311 11.44 -16.42 15.40
CA THR A 311 12.36 -15.41 14.82
C THR A 311 12.22 -15.36 13.29
N GLY A 312 11.31 -16.13 12.70
CA GLY A 312 10.91 -15.94 11.32
C GLY A 312 10.02 -17.04 10.78
N SER A 313 9.62 -16.92 9.52
CA SER A 313 8.88 -17.98 8.83
C SER A 313 9.21 -18.07 7.34
N ILE A 314 9.11 -19.27 6.78
CA ILE A 314 9.19 -19.54 5.34
C ILE A 314 7.84 -20.13 4.92
N SER A 315 7.15 -19.48 4.00
CA SER A 315 5.84 -19.89 3.50
C SER A 315 5.83 -19.91 1.97
N PRO A 316 4.95 -20.68 1.32
CA PRO A 316 4.71 -20.53 -0.11
C PRO A 316 4.05 -19.18 -0.40
N SER A 317 4.36 -18.58 -1.55
CA SER A 317 3.69 -17.36 -2.03
C SER A 317 2.84 -17.63 -3.25
N TYR A 318 1.54 -17.34 -3.15
CA TYR A 318 0.61 -17.38 -4.28
C TYR A 318 0.69 -16.11 -5.16
N SER A 319 1.30 -15.03 -4.65
CA SER A 319 1.58 -13.79 -5.37
C SER A 319 3.04 -13.72 -5.85
N ARG A 320 3.31 -12.83 -6.82
CA ARG A 320 4.69 -12.51 -7.27
C ARG A 320 5.45 -11.59 -6.31
N PHE A 321 4.78 -11.03 -5.31
CA PHE A 321 5.34 -10.14 -4.30
C PHE A 321 4.64 -10.41 -2.97
N SER A 322 5.41 -10.53 -1.91
CA SER A 322 4.90 -10.64 -0.54
C SER A 322 5.29 -9.39 0.24
N GLU A 323 4.28 -8.67 0.72
CA GLU A 323 4.43 -7.49 1.58
C GLU A 323 4.06 -7.91 3.01
N ILE A 324 5.07 -8.30 3.80
CA ILE A 324 4.84 -8.77 5.18
C ILE A 324 5.65 -7.88 6.13
N PRO A 325 5.06 -6.77 6.61
CA PRO A 325 5.73 -5.79 7.46
C PRO A 325 5.76 -6.24 8.94
N LEU A 326 6.05 -7.52 9.17
CA LEU A 326 6.27 -8.09 10.50
C LEU A 326 7.75 -8.45 10.63
N PRO A 327 8.41 -8.12 11.75
CA PRO A 327 9.82 -8.44 11.92
C PRO A 327 10.14 -9.92 11.67
N ASN A 328 10.93 -10.17 10.63
CA ASN A 328 11.40 -11.48 10.18
C ASN A 328 10.32 -12.44 9.65
N ALA A 329 9.07 -12.01 9.44
CA ALA A 329 8.01 -12.93 9.02
C ALA A 329 7.94 -13.08 7.50
N ALA A 330 7.90 -14.34 7.03
CA ALA A 330 7.69 -14.77 5.65
C ALA A 330 8.77 -14.43 4.62
N TYR A 331 9.78 -15.30 4.56
CA TYR A 331 10.41 -15.67 3.30
C TYR A 331 9.37 -16.33 2.38
N ALA A 332 8.78 -15.52 1.50
CA ALA A 332 7.93 -15.94 0.41
C ALA A 332 8.70 -16.79 -0.61
N SER A 333 8.67 -18.11 -0.46
CA SER A 333 9.27 -19.04 -1.42
C SER A 333 8.29 -19.30 -2.58
N LYS A 334 8.81 -19.43 -3.81
CA LYS A 334 8.04 -20.13 -4.86
C LYS A 334 7.92 -21.60 -4.45
N ASN A 335 6.86 -22.29 -4.86
CA ASN A 335 6.62 -23.70 -4.49
C ASN A 335 7.87 -24.59 -4.64
N HIS A 336 8.64 -24.42 -5.71
CA HIS A 336 9.90 -25.14 -5.94
C HIS A 336 11.01 -24.83 -4.91
N GLU A 337 11.16 -23.57 -4.52
CA GLU A 337 12.12 -23.12 -3.50
C GLU A 337 11.71 -23.65 -2.11
N GLY A 338 10.40 -23.64 -1.81
CA GLY A 338 9.84 -24.22 -0.59
C GLY A 338 10.05 -25.73 -0.49
N ASP A 339 9.90 -26.46 -1.60
CA ASP A 339 10.22 -27.90 -1.68
C ASP A 339 11.72 -28.17 -1.43
N GLN A 340 12.60 -27.29 -1.90
CA GLN A 340 14.05 -27.39 -1.67
C GLN A 340 14.42 -27.15 -0.20
N VAL A 341 13.80 -26.18 0.48
CA VAL A 341 13.94 -25.99 1.93
C VAL A 341 13.45 -27.24 2.67
N LYS A 342 12.28 -27.79 2.32
CA LYS A 342 11.75 -29.03 2.92
C LYS A 342 12.63 -30.25 2.63
N ALA A 343 13.36 -30.28 1.51
CA ALA A 343 14.32 -31.33 1.19
C ALA A 343 15.58 -31.23 2.06
N TYR A 344 16.15 -30.02 2.22
CA TYR A 344 17.28 -29.77 3.13
C TYR A 344 16.96 -30.19 4.57
N MET A 345 15.77 -29.86 5.07
CA MET A 345 15.32 -30.25 6.41
C MET A 345 15.10 -31.76 6.59
N LYS A 346 15.08 -32.54 5.49
CA LYS A 346 15.05 -34.01 5.52
C LYS A 346 16.44 -34.63 5.41
N SER A 347 17.40 -33.97 4.77
CA SER A 347 18.78 -34.46 4.62
C SER A 347 19.69 -34.13 5.81
N THR A 348 19.29 -33.19 6.67
CA THR A 348 20.06 -32.71 7.83
C THR A 348 19.53 -33.20 9.19
N LYS A 349 18.77 -34.30 9.19
CA LYS A 349 18.26 -34.97 10.40
C LYS A 349 19.24 -35.95 11.03
#